data_AF-A0A1D2ST44-F1
#
_entry.id   AF-A0A1D2ST44-F1
#
_cell.length_a   1.000
_cell.length_b   1.000
_cell.length_c   1.000
_cell.angle_alpha   90.00
_cell.angle_beta   90.00
_cell.angle_gamma   90.00
#
_symmetry.space_group_name_H-M   'P 1'
#
loop_
_entity.id
_entity.type
_entity.pdbx_description
1 polymer ?
#
loop_
_entity_poly.entity_id
_entity_poly.type
_entity_poly.pdbx_seq_one_letter_code
_entity_poly.pdbx_strand_id
1 'polypeptide(L)'
;MAFLLVPVFLAVGAFGYFSLAEEPSLLSIASATIAVTALVFALRTSRWIHYGLAAATFCMLGMAAAKLETVRLGTKMLGAEISTELQGRVLEIDRLAEGRIRLTVDVLFTARPKLRFAPDRVRLTARRAPPGLAAGSVIGGYVRLMPPSGPIRPGSYDFSFQSYFDGVGASGFFMRGPELVADTKPVPLALRAEAWISNLRDRIAQRIRDRIGGVEGEIAAALVVGVRGGIPEEVNEALRRTGLYHIISISGLHMAMVAGTVMLGLRLGFALFPAFASRRPVKKYAALAALASAGGYLFISGAEVAAQRSFIMLAVMLTAVLFDRAALTMRNLAISAIIVILVSPHEVVGPSFQMSFAATAALVGAYGWWSERQDDRSQPAVQRSLVSAAGHRL
;
A
#
# COMPACT_ATOMS: atom_id res chain seq x y z
N MET A 1 -16.79 -0.48 -21.60
CA MET A 1 -16.17 0.86 -21.55
C MET A 1 -16.50 1.60 -20.26
N ALA A 2 -17.77 1.92 -19.95
CA ALA A 2 -18.13 2.74 -18.78
C ALA A 2 -17.56 2.26 -17.42
N PHE A 3 -17.59 0.95 -17.13
CA PHE A 3 -17.03 0.40 -15.89
C PHE A 3 -15.53 0.67 -15.71
N LEU A 4 -14.76 0.72 -16.80
CA LEU A 4 -13.31 0.94 -16.73
C LEU A 4 -12.96 2.37 -16.32
N LEU A 5 -13.89 3.32 -16.46
CA LEU A 5 -13.72 4.71 -16.08
C LEU A 5 -14.13 5.00 -14.63
N VAL A 6 -14.83 4.06 -13.97
CA VAL A 6 -15.20 4.19 -12.55
C VAL A 6 -14.01 4.52 -11.64
N PRO A 7 -12.87 3.79 -11.68
CA PRO A 7 -11.71 4.14 -10.85
C PRO A 7 -11.13 5.51 -11.20
N VAL A 8 -11.24 5.97 -12.46
CA VAL A 8 -10.78 7.30 -12.87
C VAL A 8 -11.61 8.38 -12.18
N PHE A 9 -12.94 8.27 -12.20
CA PHE A 9 -13.81 9.25 -11.53
C PHE A 9 -13.68 9.20 -10.00
N LEU A 10 -13.54 8.02 -9.40
CA LEU A 10 -13.24 7.89 -7.97
C LEU A 10 -11.92 8.58 -7.62
N ALA A 11 -10.87 8.36 -8.42
CA ALA A 11 -9.56 9.00 -8.24
C ALA A 11 -9.64 10.52 -8.39
N VAL A 12 -10.36 11.04 -9.39
CA VAL A 12 -10.59 12.48 -9.56
C VAL A 12 -11.29 13.09 -8.34
N GLY A 13 -12.29 12.40 -7.79
CA GLY A 13 -12.98 12.80 -6.57
C GLY A 13 -12.08 12.86 -5.34
N ALA A 14 -11.29 11.80 -5.11
CA ALA A 14 -10.34 11.73 -4.00
C ALA A 14 -9.23 12.78 -4.14
N PHE A 15 -8.68 12.95 -5.35
CA PHE A 15 -7.68 13.98 -5.63
C PHE A 15 -8.26 15.39 -5.42
N GLY A 16 -9.50 15.62 -5.84
CA GLY A 16 -10.22 16.86 -5.61
C GLY A 16 -10.35 17.18 -4.12
N TYR A 17 -10.70 16.20 -3.29
CA TYR A 17 -10.74 16.35 -1.83
C TYR A 17 -9.41 16.84 -1.25
N PHE A 18 -8.29 16.18 -1.60
CA PHE A 18 -6.97 16.52 -1.06
C PHE A 18 -6.35 17.79 -1.65
N SER A 19 -6.92 18.31 -2.73
CA SER A 19 -6.49 19.58 -3.34
C SER A 19 -7.19 20.81 -2.73
N LEU A 20 -8.23 20.61 -1.92
CA LEU A 20 -8.94 21.72 -1.26
C LEU A 20 -8.10 22.28 -0.11
N ALA A 21 -8.06 23.61 0.00
CA ALA A 21 -7.35 24.29 1.09
C ALA A 21 -8.02 24.07 2.47
N GLU A 22 -9.34 23.89 2.47
CA GLU A 22 -10.12 23.63 3.68
C GLU A 22 -10.90 22.33 3.53
N GLU A 23 -10.97 21.56 4.61
CA GLU A 23 -11.71 20.30 4.59
C GLU A 23 -13.22 20.55 4.50
N PRO A 24 -13.91 20.00 3.48
CA PRO A 24 -15.36 20.06 3.43
C PRO A 24 -15.98 19.28 4.59
N SER A 25 -17.14 19.74 5.06
CA SER A 25 -17.91 19.06 6.10
C SER A 25 -18.48 17.74 5.58
N LEU A 26 -18.56 16.71 6.43
CA LEU A 26 -19.11 15.41 6.01
C LEU A 26 -20.55 15.54 5.47
N LEU A 27 -21.33 16.45 6.06
CA LEU A 27 -22.71 16.71 5.66
C LEU A 27 -22.82 17.37 4.28
N SER A 28 -21.88 18.24 3.88
CA SER A 28 -21.90 18.83 2.54
C SER A 28 -21.60 17.78 1.47
N ILE A 29 -20.64 16.90 1.73
CA ILE A 29 -20.31 15.78 0.83
C ILE A 29 -21.49 14.82 0.73
N ALA A 30 -22.06 14.41 1.85
CA ALA A 30 -23.17 13.45 1.88
C ALA A 30 -24.42 14.00 1.18
N SER A 31 -24.81 15.25 1.46
CA SER A 31 -25.97 15.86 0.82
C SER A 31 -25.77 16.06 -0.68
N ALA A 32 -24.58 16.50 -1.13
CA ALA A 32 -24.24 16.58 -2.55
C ALA A 32 -24.29 15.21 -3.24
N THR A 33 -23.75 14.17 -2.59
CA THR A 33 -23.77 12.80 -3.11
C THR A 33 -25.20 12.29 -3.30
N ILE A 34 -26.07 12.50 -2.31
CA ILE A 34 -27.48 12.10 -2.36
C ILE A 34 -28.22 12.88 -3.46
N ALA A 35 -28.01 14.19 -3.55
CA ALA A 35 -28.66 15.04 -4.55
C ALA A 35 -28.29 14.63 -5.99
N VAL A 36 -26.99 14.43 -6.26
CA VAL A 36 -26.51 14.00 -7.58
C VAL A 36 -27.04 12.59 -7.91
N THR A 37 -27.03 11.68 -6.94
CA THR A 37 -27.56 10.33 -7.12
C THR A 37 -29.06 10.36 -7.43
N ALA A 38 -29.85 11.15 -6.69
CA ALA A 38 -31.28 11.32 -6.96
C ALA A 38 -31.52 11.88 -8.38
N LEU A 39 -30.68 12.81 -8.83
CA LEU A 39 -30.76 13.39 -10.16
C LEU A 39 -30.48 12.36 -11.27
N VAL A 40 -29.57 11.40 -11.05
CA VAL A 40 -29.35 10.25 -11.97
C VAL A 40 -30.64 9.45 -12.18
N PHE A 41 -31.42 9.23 -11.12
CA PHE A 41 -32.68 8.49 -11.17
C PHE A 41 -33.81 9.31 -11.80
N ALA A 42 -33.86 10.62 -11.55
CA ALA A 42 -34.88 11.51 -12.07
C ALA A 42 -34.69 11.87 -13.56
N LEU A 43 -33.46 12.14 -14.00
CA LEU A 43 -33.15 12.64 -15.36
C LEU A 43 -32.68 11.52 -16.31
N ARG A 44 -33.51 10.48 -16.48
CA ARG A 44 -33.22 9.35 -17.38
C ARG A 44 -33.44 9.65 -18.88
N THR A 45 -33.79 10.88 -19.23
CA THR A 45 -34.26 11.26 -20.57
C THR A 45 -33.17 11.25 -21.64
N SER A 46 -31.90 11.52 -21.28
CA SER A 46 -30.76 11.50 -22.21
C SER A 46 -29.62 10.62 -21.69
N ARG A 47 -29.09 9.74 -22.55
CA ARG A 47 -27.96 8.84 -22.23
C ARG A 47 -26.71 9.62 -21.82
N TRP A 48 -26.45 10.77 -22.45
CA TRP A 48 -25.28 11.61 -22.12
C TRP A 48 -25.41 12.27 -20.76
N ILE A 49 -26.60 12.77 -20.42
CA ILE A 49 -26.88 13.35 -19.09
C ILE A 49 -26.73 12.26 -18.03
N HIS A 50 -27.28 11.06 -18.27
CA HIS A 50 -27.15 9.94 -17.34
C HIS A 50 -25.69 9.54 -17.10
N TYR A 51 -24.87 9.43 -18.15
CA TYR A 51 -23.43 9.13 -17.99
C TYR A 51 -22.67 10.25 -17.27
N GLY A 52 -22.96 11.52 -17.55
CA GLY A 52 -22.36 12.66 -16.85
C GLY A 52 -22.70 12.67 -15.35
N LEU A 53 -23.97 12.43 -15.00
CA LEU A 53 -24.40 12.36 -13.61
C LEU A 53 -23.86 11.13 -12.87
N ALA A 54 -23.75 9.99 -13.56
CA ALA A 54 -23.11 8.80 -13.00
C ALA A 54 -21.62 9.05 -12.71
N ALA A 55 -20.90 9.70 -13.64
CA ALA A 55 -19.52 10.11 -13.42
C ALA A 55 -19.38 11.07 -12.22
N ALA A 56 -20.25 12.08 -12.13
CA ALA A 56 -20.29 13.00 -10.99
C ALA A 56 -20.55 12.27 -9.66
N THR A 57 -21.42 11.26 -9.65
CA THR A 57 -21.68 10.42 -8.48
C THR A 57 -20.40 9.68 -8.04
N PHE A 58 -19.64 9.10 -8.97
CA PHE A 58 -18.37 8.44 -8.63
C PHE A 58 -17.31 9.43 -8.12
N CYS A 59 -17.25 10.65 -8.65
CA CYS A 59 -16.38 11.69 -8.07
C CYS A 59 -16.80 12.00 -6.62
N MET A 60 -18.09 12.16 -6.35
CA MET A 60 -18.59 12.40 -4.99
C MET A 60 -18.30 11.24 -4.04
N LEU A 61 -18.44 9.99 -4.50
CA LEU A 61 -18.06 8.81 -3.73
C LEU A 61 -16.56 8.75 -3.42
N GLY A 62 -15.69 9.16 -4.36
CA GLY A 62 -14.25 9.29 -4.13
C GLY A 62 -13.93 10.34 -3.07
N MET A 63 -14.61 11.50 -3.14
CA MET A 63 -14.49 12.57 -2.15
C MET A 63 -14.98 12.13 -0.76
N ALA A 64 -16.08 11.38 -0.71
CA ALA A 64 -16.61 10.81 0.53
C ALA A 64 -15.67 9.77 1.13
N ALA A 65 -15.07 8.89 0.31
CA ALA A 65 -14.09 7.93 0.78
C ALA A 65 -12.86 8.62 1.38
N ALA A 66 -12.35 9.67 0.72
CA ALA A 66 -11.25 10.49 1.24
C ALA A 66 -11.59 11.15 2.58
N LYS A 67 -12.80 11.72 2.74
CA LYS A 67 -13.24 12.28 4.03
C LYS A 67 -13.40 11.21 5.12
N LEU A 68 -13.92 10.04 4.77
CA LEU A 68 -14.04 8.93 5.72
C LEU A 68 -12.66 8.46 6.19
N GLU A 69 -11.67 8.44 5.30
CA GLU A 69 -10.29 8.11 5.65
C GLU A 69 -9.68 9.14 6.61
N THR A 70 -9.81 10.45 6.33
CA THR A 70 -9.27 11.49 7.23
C THR A 70 -9.92 11.46 8.60
N VAL A 71 -11.24 11.27 8.68
CA VAL A 71 -11.97 11.13 9.95
C VAL A 71 -11.57 9.86 10.69
N ARG A 72 -11.40 8.74 9.98
CA ARG A 72 -11.01 7.44 10.58
C ARG A 72 -9.61 7.50 11.18
N LEU A 73 -8.67 8.17 10.52
CA LEU A 73 -7.29 8.26 10.99
C LEU A 73 -7.14 9.31 12.08
N GLY A 74 -7.68 10.53 11.87
CA GLY A 74 -7.70 11.57 12.89
C GLY A 74 -6.34 11.87 13.52
N THR A 75 -5.25 11.66 12.78
CA THR A 75 -3.88 11.67 13.31
C THR A 75 -3.56 13.03 13.91
N LYS A 76 -3.25 13.05 15.21
CA LYS A 76 -2.89 14.27 15.92
C LYS A 76 -1.47 14.69 15.54
N MET A 77 -1.36 15.74 14.73
CA MET A 77 -0.07 16.30 14.32
C MET A 77 0.46 17.25 15.38
N LEU A 78 1.77 17.17 15.66
CA LEU A 78 2.43 18.13 16.54
C LEU A 78 2.46 19.51 15.88
N GLY A 79 2.07 20.56 16.62
CA GLY A 79 1.99 21.92 16.05
C GLY A 79 3.30 22.72 16.09
N ALA A 80 4.20 22.41 17.02
CA ALA A 80 5.45 23.13 17.19
C ALA A 80 6.54 22.23 17.78
N GLU A 81 7.79 22.59 17.54
CA GLU A 81 8.93 21.90 18.13
C GLU A 81 8.93 22.02 19.66
N ILE A 82 9.12 20.89 20.35
CA ILE A 82 9.10 20.84 21.81
C ILE A 82 10.03 19.74 22.34
N SER A 83 10.72 20.04 23.44
CA SER A 83 11.45 19.03 24.21
C SER A 83 10.58 18.58 25.39
N THR A 84 10.41 17.28 25.56
CA THR A 84 9.56 16.69 26.59
C THR A 84 10.11 15.33 27.01
N GLU A 85 9.77 14.89 28.20
CA GLU A 85 9.97 13.52 28.62
C GLU A 85 8.84 12.66 28.05
N LEU A 86 9.20 11.62 27.30
CA LEU A 86 8.26 10.75 26.63
C LEU A 86 8.44 9.33 27.16
N GLN A 87 7.34 8.71 27.55
CA GLN A 87 7.27 7.27 27.73
C GLN A 87 6.32 6.69 26.69
N GLY A 88 6.77 5.65 26.02
CA GLY A 88 6.03 5.06 24.93
C GLY A 88 6.41 3.62 24.65
N ARG A 89 5.52 2.91 23.97
CA ARG A 89 5.72 1.52 23.57
C ARG A 89 6.31 1.47 22.17
N VAL A 90 7.38 0.71 22.00
CA VAL A 90 8.01 0.51 20.70
C VAL A 90 7.14 -0.42 19.84
N LEU A 91 6.77 0.04 18.65
CA LEU A 91 6.03 -0.75 17.66
C LEU A 91 6.97 -1.38 16.63
N GLU A 92 7.95 -0.61 16.17
CA GLU A 92 8.90 -1.02 15.14
C GLU A 92 10.29 -0.46 15.43
N ILE A 93 11.32 -1.25 15.07
CA ILE A 93 12.73 -0.92 15.27
C ILE A 93 13.44 -0.98 13.92
N ASP A 94 13.78 0.19 13.39
CA ASP A 94 14.64 0.31 12.22
C ASP A 94 16.09 0.50 12.67
N ARG A 95 16.94 -0.48 12.38
CA ARG A 95 18.40 -0.34 12.57
C ARG A 95 18.97 0.42 11.39
N LEU A 96 19.46 1.62 11.65
CA LEU A 96 20.06 2.50 10.64
C LEU A 96 21.56 2.17 10.47
N ALA A 97 22.14 2.64 9.36
CA ALA A 97 23.59 2.66 9.19
C ALA A 97 24.30 3.36 10.38
N GLU A 98 25.57 3.00 10.60
CA GLU A 98 26.42 3.55 11.68
C GLU A 98 25.93 3.23 13.10
N GLY A 99 25.06 2.22 13.27
CA GLY A 99 24.57 1.77 14.57
C GLY A 99 23.49 2.65 15.21
N ARG A 100 22.99 3.65 14.47
CA ARG A 100 21.81 4.42 14.87
C ARG A 100 20.56 3.54 14.82
N ILE A 101 19.54 3.91 15.57
CA ILE A 101 18.24 3.24 15.52
C ILE A 101 17.13 4.27 15.37
N ARG A 102 16.08 3.91 14.65
CA ARG A 102 14.84 4.66 14.53
C ARG A 102 13.72 3.80 15.08
N LEU A 103 12.95 4.38 15.98
CA LEU A 103 11.90 3.71 16.73
C LEU A 103 10.57 4.36 16.36
N THR A 104 9.61 3.55 15.92
CA THR A 104 8.22 3.97 15.85
C THR A 104 7.58 3.66 17.20
N VAL A 105 7.13 4.70 17.91
CA VAL A 105 6.72 4.62 19.31
C VAL A 105 5.28 5.10 19.47
N ASP A 106 4.45 4.29 20.11
CA ASP A 106 3.11 4.63 20.58
C ASP A 106 3.24 5.39 21.92
N VAL A 107 2.73 6.62 21.98
CA VAL A 107 2.95 7.53 23.11
C VAL A 107 1.99 7.19 24.24
N LEU A 108 2.54 6.76 25.38
CA LEU A 108 1.74 6.45 26.57
C LEU A 108 1.47 7.71 27.41
N PHE A 109 2.50 8.54 27.62
CA PHE A 109 2.36 9.86 28.19
C PHE A 109 3.57 10.75 27.89
N THR A 110 3.37 12.05 28.06
CA THR A 110 4.43 13.08 28.06
C THR A 110 4.44 13.82 29.39
N ALA A 111 5.64 14.17 29.86
CA ALA A 111 5.85 14.88 31.10
C ALA A 111 6.87 16.01 30.92
N ARG A 112 6.72 17.08 31.71
CA ARG A 112 7.69 18.19 31.78
C ARG A 112 8.14 18.72 30.39
N PRO A 113 7.23 19.27 29.55
CA PRO A 113 5.82 19.57 29.80
C PRO A 113 4.88 18.46 29.32
N LYS A 114 3.69 18.37 29.92
CA LYS A 114 2.60 17.50 29.45
C LYS A 114 1.93 18.14 28.24
N LEU A 115 1.96 17.46 27.11
CA LEU A 115 1.33 17.97 25.88
C LEU A 115 -0.19 17.81 25.97
N ARG A 116 -0.92 18.89 25.68
CA ARG A 116 -2.39 18.87 25.62
C ARG A 116 -2.91 18.05 24.42
N PHE A 117 -2.21 18.16 23.30
CA PHE A 117 -2.48 17.43 22.06
C PHE A 117 -1.24 16.59 21.70
N ALA A 118 -0.95 15.59 22.54
CA ALA A 118 0.14 14.67 22.25
C ALA A 118 -0.20 13.86 20.98
N PRO A 119 0.75 13.71 20.03
CA PRO A 119 0.61 12.75 18.95
C PRO A 119 0.49 11.35 19.54
N ASP A 120 -0.38 10.51 18.97
CA ASP A 120 -0.56 9.14 19.46
C ASP A 120 0.67 8.28 19.10
N ARG A 121 1.31 8.54 17.95
CA ARG A 121 2.52 7.84 17.51
C ARG A 121 3.59 8.81 17.02
N VAL A 122 4.84 8.52 17.36
CA VAL A 122 6.01 9.33 17.02
C VAL A 122 7.15 8.47 16.46
N ARG A 123 7.99 9.06 15.62
CA ARG A 123 9.18 8.42 15.06
C ARG A 123 10.44 9.05 15.65
N LEU A 124 11.16 8.29 16.47
CA LEU A 124 12.28 8.78 17.27
C LEU A 124 13.59 8.13 16.87
N THR A 125 14.63 8.92 16.63
CA THR A 125 15.98 8.40 16.36
C THR A 125 16.80 8.40 17.65
N ALA A 126 17.55 7.34 17.91
CA ALA A 126 18.52 7.25 19.00
C ALA A 126 19.89 6.79 18.47
N ARG A 127 20.96 7.21 19.16
CA ARG A 127 22.34 6.83 18.80
C ARG A 127 22.66 5.38 19.15
N ARG A 128 22.04 4.83 20.19
CA ARG A 128 22.28 3.47 20.67
C ARG A 128 20.99 2.87 21.22
N ALA A 129 20.77 1.59 20.92
CA ALA A 129 19.67 0.81 21.50
C ALA A 129 20.03 0.38 22.94
N PRO A 130 19.11 0.47 23.91
CA PRO A 130 19.27 -0.19 25.19
C PRO A 130 19.33 -1.72 25.00
N PRO A 131 20.11 -2.43 25.84
CA PRO A 131 20.17 -3.89 25.81
C PRO A 131 18.78 -4.48 26.10
N GLY A 132 18.38 -5.50 25.33
CA GLY A 132 17.07 -6.14 25.49
C GLY A 132 15.91 -5.43 24.80
N LEU A 133 16.17 -4.37 24.01
CA LEU A 133 15.12 -3.69 23.24
C LEU A 133 14.50 -4.62 22.18
N ALA A 134 13.17 -4.77 22.25
CA ALA A 134 12.35 -5.51 21.29
C ALA A 134 11.05 -4.74 21.00
N ALA A 135 10.43 -5.01 19.85
CA ALA A 135 9.09 -4.48 19.59
C ALA A 135 8.12 -4.97 20.68
N GLY A 136 7.28 -4.08 21.18
CA GLY A 136 6.43 -4.25 22.36
C GLY A 136 7.04 -3.73 23.67
N SER A 137 8.34 -3.45 23.72
CA SER A 137 8.99 -2.90 24.92
C SER A 137 8.53 -1.48 25.20
N VAL A 138 8.45 -1.10 26.49
CA VAL A 138 8.20 0.27 26.89
C VAL A 138 9.53 0.96 27.16
N ILE A 139 9.70 2.13 26.54
CA ILE A 139 10.89 2.97 26.69
C ILE A 139 10.51 4.34 27.22
N GLY A 140 11.42 4.93 27.99
CA GLY A 140 11.34 6.29 28.49
C GLY A 140 12.59 7.09 28.11
N GLY A 141 12.44 8.39 27.93
CA GLY A 141 13.59 9.28 27.78
C GLY A 141 13.22 10.72 27.45
N TYR A 142 14.23 11.59 27.52
CA TYR A 142 14.08 12.98 27.12
C TYR A 142 14.26 13.13 25.61
N VAL A 143 13.23 13.61 24.93
CA VAL A 143 13.16 13.69 23.47
C VAL A 143 12.92 15.12 23.00
N ARG A 144 13.47 15.43 21.84
CA ARG A 144 13.12 16.63 21.08
C ARG A 144 12.22 16.23 19.93
N LEU A 145 10.96 16.66 19.98
CA LEU A 145 9.93 16.37 19.00
C LEU A 145 9.78 17.57 18.05
N MET A 146 9.69 17.27 16.77
CA MET A 146 9.50 18.21 15.68
C MET A 146 8.26 17.81 14.89
N PRO A 147 7.47 18.78 14.40
CA PRO A 147 6.41 18.49 13.44
C PRO A 147 7.01 17.81 12.20
N PRO A 148 6.30 16.87 11.55
CA PRO A 148 6.71 16.35 10.25
C PRO A 148 6.90 17.51 9.26
N SER A 149 7.99 17.47 8.48
CA SER A 149 8.30 18.54 7.53
C SER A 149 7.24 18.59 6.43
N GLY A 150 6.68 19.77 6.19
CA GLY A 150 5.84 20.01 5.02
C GLY A 150 6.62 19.96 3.70
N PRO A 151 5.97 20.31 2.57
CA PRO A 151 6.62 20.31 1.27
C PRO A 151 7.70 21.41 1.21
N ILE A 152 8.89 21.06 0.70
CA ILE A 152 10.04 22.00 0.62
C ILE A 152 9.74 23.14 -0.36
N ARG A 153 8.97 22.85 -1.41
CA ARG A 153 8.50 23.83 -2.41
C ARG A 153 6.99 23.65 -2.63
N PRO A 154 6.25 24.72 -2.97
CA PRO A 154 4.84 24.60 -3.35
C PRO A 154 4.65 23.53 -4.45
N GLY A 155 3.71 22.60 -4.23
CA GLY A 155 3.44 21.49 -5.15
C GLY A 155 4.48 20.35 -5.16
N SER A 156 5.51 20.40 -4.31
CA SER A 156 6.43 19.28 -4.13
C SER A 156 5.88 18.22 -3.19
N TYR A 157 6.59 17.09 -3.07
CA TYR A 157 6.21 15.99 -2.18
C TYR A 157 6.08 16.47 -0.72
N ASP A 158 4.94 16.20 -0.12
CA ASP A 158 4.61 16.57 1.25
C ASP A 158 4.83 15.39 2.20
N PHE A 159 5.90 15.43 3.00
CA PHE A 159 6.19 14.39 3.98
C PHE A 159 5.22 14.43 5.17
N SER A 160 4.63 15.59 5.47
CA SER A 160 3.66 15.73 6.55
C SER A 160 2.33 15.08 6.19
N PHE A 161 1.93 15.16 4.91
CA PHE A 161 0.79 14.42 4.36
C PHE A 161 0.99 12.91 4.54
N GLN A 162 2.12 12.36 4.08
CA GLN A 162 2.38 10.92 4.26
C GLN A 162 2.43 10.53 5.73
N SER A 163 3.08 11.33 6.58
CA SER A 163 3.17 11.05 8.03
C SER A 163 1.79 11.02 8.69
N TYR A 164 0.87 11.90 8.27
CA TYR A 164 -0.52 11.89 8.73
C TYR A 164 -1.22 10.55 8.42
N PHE A 165 -1.10 10.05 7.18
CA PHE A 165 -1.73 8.79 6.79
C PHE A 165 -1.02 7.54 7.34
N ASP A 166 0.27 7.65 7.67
CA ASP A 166 1.01 6.63 8.42
C ASP A 166 0.66 6.62 9.93
N GLY A 167 -0.16 7.58 10.39
CA GLY A 167 -0.53 7.75 11.80
C GLY A 167 0.59 8.36 12.66
N VAL A 168 1.65 8.89 12.05
CA VAL A 168 2.83 9.45 12.75
C VAL A 168 2.68 10.96 12.88
N GLY A 169 2.38 11.41 14.10
CA GLY A 169 2.12 12.82 14.38
C GLY A 169 3.36 13.68 14.64
N ALA A 170 4.51 13.08 14.93
CA ALA A 170 5.77 13.80 15.12
C ALA A 170 6.99 12.93 14.80
N SER A 171 8.09 13.61 14.46
CA SER A 171 9.41 12.99 14.34
C SER A 171 10.39 13.64 15.30
N GLY A 172 11.44 12.95 15.70
CA GLY A 172 12.35 13.51 16.68
C GLY A 172 13.55 12.64 16.98
N PHE A 173 14.29 13.03 18.01
CA PHE A 173 15.43 12.29 18.49
C PHE A 173 15.54 12.32 20.00
N PHE A 174 16.12 11.25 20.52
CA PHE A 174 16.48 11.11 21.92
C PHE A 174 17.67 12.01 22.25
N MET A 175 17.49 12.95 23.17
CA MET A 175 18.57 13.82 23.66
C MET A 175 19.55 13.05 24.55
N ARG A 176 19.02 12.05 25.27
CA ARG A 176 19.76 11.02 26.00
C ARG A 176 19.23 9.66 25.57
N GLY A 177 20.08 8.64 25.56
CA GLY A 177 19.69 7.29 25.11
C GLY A 177 18.43 6.79 25.83
N PRO A 178 17.54 6.05 25.13
CA PRO A 178 16.31 5.56 25.74
C PRO A 178 16.61 4.51 26.82
N GLU A 179 15.80 4.53 27.88
CA GLU A 179 15.85 3.56 28.97
C GLU A 179 14.63 2.63 28.91
N LEU A 180 14.81 1.36 29.23
CA LEU A 180 13.70 0.41 29.34
C LEU A 180 12.93 0.68 30.64
N VAL A 181 11.61 0.77 30.53
CA VAL A 181 10.72 0.97 31.68
C VAL A 181 9.79 -0.24 31.78
N ALA A 182 9.47 -0.64 33.02
CA ALA A 182 8.52 -1.71 33.25
C ALA A 182 7.15 -1.38 32.66
N ASP A 183 6.58 -2.31 31.92
CA ASP A 183 5.23 -2.17 31.38
C ASP A 183 4.20 -2.46 32.47
N THR A 184 3.39 -1.47 32.82
CA THR A 184 2.37 -1.60 33.86
C THR A 184 0.96 -1.77 33.28
N LYS A 185 0.78 -1.71 31.95
CA LYS A 185 -0.53 -1.75 31.30
C LYS A 185 -0.74 -2.97 30.41
N PRO A 186 -1.92 -3.62 30.46
CA PRO A 186 -2.23 -4.73 29.58
C PRO A 186 -2.17 -4.31 28.12
N VAL A 187 -1.50 -5.12 27.29
CA VAL A 187 -1.29 -4.85 25.86
C VAL A 187 -2.49 -5.37 25.06
N PRO A 188 -3.15 -4.53 24.25
CA PRO A 188 -4.14 -4.97 23.27
C PRO A 188 -3.61 -6.08 22.35
N LEU A 189 -4.47 -7.05 22.01
CA LEU A 189 -4.07 -8.20 21.20
C LEU A 189 -3.51 -7.81 19.82
N ALA A 190 -4.07 -6.77 19.20
CA ALA A 190 -3.59 -6.24 17.92
C ALA A 190 -2.14 -5.74 18.00
N LEU A 191 -1.80 -4.96 19.04
CA LEU A 191 -0.45 -4.47 19.26
C LEU A 191 0.54 -5.60 19.58
N ARG A 192 0.08 -6.67 20.24
CA ARG A 192 0.89 -7.87 20.46
C ARG A 192 1.20 -8.59 19.14
N ALA A 193 0.24 -8.68 18.24
CA ALA A 193 0.44 -9.28 16.93
C ALA A 193 1.40 -8.44 16.08
N GLU A 194 1.23 -7.11 16.06
CA GLU A 194 2.13 -6.18 15.35
C GLU A 194 3.58 -6.28 15.88
N ALA A 195 3.76 -6.24 17.21
CA ALA A 195 5.06 -6.43 17.83
C ALA A 195 5.67 -7.80 17.53
N TRP A 196 4.87 -8.88 17.52
CA TRP A 196 5.35 -10.21 17.16
C TRP A 196 5.86 -10.26 15.70
N ILE A 197 5.11 -9.67 14.76
CA ILE A 197 5.52 -9.57 13.35
C ILE A 197 6.81 -8.76 13.22
N SER A 198 6.89 -7.59 13.87
CA SER A 198 8.11 -6.77 13.84
C SER A 198 9.32 -7.53 14.39
N ASN A 199 9.17 -8.22 15.53
CA ASN A 199 10.23 -9.05 16.08
C ASN A 199 10.62 -10.23 15.17
N LEU A 200 9.66 -10.84 14.46
CA LEU A 200 9.95 -11.89 13.48
C LEU A 200 10.77 -11.34 12.30
N ARG A 201 10.39 -10.17 11.78
CA ARG A 201 11.13 -9.47 10.72
C ARG A 201 12.57 -9.18 11.14
N ASP A 202 12.74 -8.65 12.36
CA ASP A 202 14.05 -8.38 12.92
C ASP A 202 14.91 -9.63 13.04
N ARG A 203 14.33 -10.76 13.49
CA ARG A 203 15.03 -12.05 13.58
C ARG A 203 15.47 -12.57 12.21
N ILE A 204 14.61 -12.48 11.21
CA ILE A 204 14.94 -12.89 9.84
C ILE A 204 16.06 -11.99 9.29
N ALA A 205 15.93 -10.67 9.44
CA ALA A 205 16.93 -9.71 9.00
C ALA A 205 18.29 -9.96 9.69
N GLN A 206 18.31 -10.20 11.01
CA GLN A 206 19.53 -10.55 11.74
C GLN A 206 20.15 -11.85 11.21
N ARG A 207 19.34 -12.89 11.00
CA ARG A 207 19.82 -14.17 10.46
C ARG A 207 20.46 -14.02 9.07
N ILE A 208 19.89 -13.17 8.22
CA ILE A 208 20.44 -12.86 6.89
C ILE A 208 21.79 -12.14 7.04
N ARG A 209 21.85 -11.11 7.87
CA ARG A 209 23.09 -10.36 8.15
C ARG A 209 24.19 -11.21 8.72
N ASP A 210 23.88 -12.09 9.67
CA ASP A 210 24.87 -12.99 10.29
C ASP A 210 25.45 -13.99 9.28
N ARG A 211 24.73 -14.30 8.20
CA ARG A 211 25.12 -15.31 7.20
C ARG A 211 25.81 -14.71 5.98
N ILE A 212 25.34 -13.57 5.51
CA ILE A 212 25.88 -12.91 4.32
C ILE A 212 26.91 -11.86 4.71
N GLY A 213 26.64 -11.07 5.76
CA GLY A 213 27.46 -9.94 6.17
C GLY A 213 27.41 -8.77 5.17
N GLY A 214 28.06 -7.67 5.56
CA GLY A 214 28.29 -6.52 4.68
C GLY A 214 27.02 -5.81 4.18
N VAL A 215 27.18 -5.08 3.07
CA VAL A 215 26.11 -4.32 2.41
C VAL A 215 25.13 -5.29 1.73
N GLU A 216 25.63 -6.39 1.19
CA GLU A 216 24.86 -7.43 0.52
C GLU A 216 23.83 -8.06 1.47
N GLY A 217 24.20 -8.28 2.74
CA GLY A 217 23.29 -8.74 3.77
C GLY A 217 22.16 -7.74 4.08
N GLU A 218 22.45 -6.44 4.08
CA GLU A 218 21.43 -5.39 4.28
C GLU A 218 20.49 -5.28 3.06
N ILE A 219 21.03 -5.37 1.84
CA ILE A 219 20.23 -5.43 0.61
C ILE A 219 19.34 -6.68 0.61
N ALA A 220 19.87 -7.84 0.99
CA ALA A 220 19.10 -9.07 1.08
C ALA A 220 18.00 -8.99 2.15
N ALA A 221 18.29 -8.41 3.32
CA ALA A 221 17.28 -8.18 4.35
C ALA A 221 16.17 -7.22 3.87
N ALA A 222 16.53 -6.17 3.14
CA ALA A 222 15.57 -5.26 2.52
C ALA A 222 14.65 -5.98 1.52
N LEU A 223 15.20 -6.80 0.63
CA LEU A 223 14.44 -7.50 -0.40
C LEU A 223 13.53 -8.61 0.15
N VAL A 224 13.93 -9.27 1.26
CA VAL A 224 13.21 -10.42 1.83
C VAL A 224 12.18 -10.01 2.89
N VAL A 225 12.50 -9.06 3.76
CA VAL A 225 11.63 -8.67 4.90
C VAL A 225 11.35 -7.16 4.99
N GLY A 226 11.79 -6.39 4.01
CA GLY A 226 11.52 -4.95 3.92
C GLY A 226 12.37 -4.09 4.85
N VAL A 227 13.39 -4.65 5.52
CA VAL A 227 14.23 -3.92 6.47
C VAL A 227 15.36 -3.21 5.72
N ARG A 228 15.25 -1.89 5.55
CA ARG A 228 16.17 -1.09 4.71
C ARG A 228 17.16 -0.23 5.48
N GLY A 229 16.92 0.01 6.77
CA GLY A 229 17.64 1.01 7.54
C GLY A 229 19.17 0.82 7.53
N GLY A 230 19.65 -0.42 7.45
CA GLY A 230 21.07 -0.73 7.50
C GLY A 230 21.83 -0.46 6.21
N ILE A 231 21.15 -0.18 5.08
CA ILE A 231 21.80 0.13 3.80
C ILE A 231 22.50 1.50 3.91
N PRO A 232 23.83 1.59 3.67
CA PRO A 232 24.56 2.85 3.71
C PRO A 232 24.02 3.88 2.71
N GLU A 233 24.13 5.16 3.06
CA GLU A 233 23.54 6.23 2.23
C GLU A 233 24.26 6.38 0.89
N GLU A 234 25.54 6.04 0.82
CA GLU A 234 26.32 6.02 -0.42
C GLU A 234 25.75 5.01 -1.41
N VAL A 235 25.28 3.86 -0.91
CA VAL A 235 24.64 2.80 -1.72
C VAL A 235 23.25 3.24 -2.15
N ASN A 236 22.47 3.82 -1.24
CA ASN A 236 21.16 4.40 -1.58
C ASN A 236 21.29 5.46 -2.68
N GLU A 237 22.30 6.32 -2.60
CA GLU A 237 22.57 7.36 -3.59
C GLU A 237 22.99 6.78 -4.95
N ALA A 238 23.87 5.77 -4.96
CA ALA A 238 24.24 5.07 -6.19
C ALA A 238 23.03 4.43 -6.88
N LEU A 239 22.12 3.84 -6.10
CA LEU A 239 20.88 3.25 -6.62
C LEU A 239 19.89 4.31 -7.10
N ARG A 240 19.82 5.48 -6.47
CA ARG A 240 19.00 6.60 -6.97
C ARG A 240 19.54 7.13 -8.29
N ARG A 241 20.86 7.31 -8.41
CA ARG A 241 21.53 7.80 -9.63
C ARG A 241 21.35 6.86 -10.82
N THR A 242 21.35 5.55 -10.57
CA THR A 242 21.11 4.53 -11.61
C THR A 242 19.62 4.24 -11.83
N GLY A 243 18.73 4.87 -11.07
CA GLY A 243 17.29 4.62 -11.11
C GLY A 243 16.85 3.28 -10.51
N LEU A 244 17.75 2.50 -9.91
CA LEU A 244 17.50 1.17 -9.35
C LEU A 244 16.95 1.18 -7.91
N TYR A 245 16.86 2.34 -7.26
CA TYR A 245 16.40 2.46 -5.87
C TYR A 245 15.03 1.81 -5.60
N HIS A 246 14.13 1.84 -6.60
CA HIS A 246 12.80 1.25 -6.49
C HIS A 246 12.82 -0.29 -6.38
N ILE A 247 13.90 -0.96 -6.78
CA ILE A 247 14.02 -2.43 -6.72
C ILE A 247 14.22 -2.91 -5.29
N ILE A 248 14.88 -2.10 -4.45
CA ILE A 248 15.08 -2.39 -3.02
C ILE A 248 13.77 -2.33 -2.24
N SER A 249 12.75 -1.69 -2.82
CA SER A 249 11.41 -1.74 -2.29
C SER A 249 10.70 -3.02 -2.66
N ILE A 250 10.03 -3.63 -1.70
CA ILE A 250 9.11 -4.74 -1.98
C ILE A 250 8.07 -4.22 -2.97
N SER A 251 8.02 -4.89 -4.12
CA SER A 251 7.27 -4.45 -5.30
C SER A 251 6.27 -5.52 -5.74
N GLY A 252 5.42 -5.17 -6.71
CA GLY A 252 4.48 -6.12 -7.31
C GLY A 252 5.16 -7.35 -7.91
N LEU A 253 6.39 -7.20 -8.41
CA LEU A 253 7.18 -8.33 -8.91
C LEU A 253 7.51 -9.32 -7.79
N HIS A 254 7.91 -8.85 -6.61
CA HIS A 254 8.21 -9.73 -5.47
C HIS A 254 6.98 -10.54 -5.04
N MET A 255 5.83 -9.88 -4.93
CA MET A 255 4.55 -10.53 -4.62
C MET A 255 4.16 -11.57 -5.69
N ALA A 256 4.32 -11.21 -6.97
CA ALA A 256 4.04 -12.10 -8.09
C ALA A 256 5.01 -13.30 -8.14
N MET A 257 6.29 -13.12 -7.82
CA MET A 257 7.28 -14.19 -7.76
C MET A 257 6.95 -15.20 -6.66
N VAL A 258 6.59 -14.73 -5.46
CA VAL A 258 6.19 -15.61 -4.35
C VAL A 258 4.95 -16.42 -4.72
N ALA A 259 3.87 -15.75 -5.14
CA ALA A 259 2.63 -16.42 -5.52
C ALA A 259 2.81 -17.35 -6.73
N GLY A 260 3.56 -16.90 -7.74
CA GLY A 260 3.85 -17.66 -8.95
C GLY A 260 4.66 -18.92 -8.66
N THR A 261 5.66 -18.83 -7.78
CA THR A 261 6.48 -19.98 -7.37
C THR A 261 5.64 -21.01 -6.62
N VAL A 262 4.82 -20.58 -5.66
CA VAL A 262 3.91 -21.47 -4.93
C VAL A 262 2.88 -22.11 -5.87
N MET A 263 2.28 -21.30 -6.74
CA MET A 263 1.28 -21.79 -7.69
C MET A 263 1.88 -22.81 -8.66
N LEU A 264 3.04 -22.50 -9.26
CA LEU A 264 3.71 -23.39 -10.21
C LEU A 264 4.24 -24.65 -9.52
N GLY A 265 4.89 -24.50 -8.37
CA GLY A 265 5.42 -25.62 -7.58
C GLY A 265 4.33 -26.60 -7.18
N LEU A 266 3.18 -26.10 -6.71
CA LEU A 266 2.03 -26.96 -6.39
C LEU A 266 1.44 -27.60 -7.64
N ARG A 267 1.30 -26.86 -8.75
CA ARG A 267 0.80 -27.44 -10.01
C ARG A 267 1.70 -28.56 -10.52
N LEU A 268 3.02 -28.38 -10.48
CA LEU A 268 3.99 -29.40 -10.86
C LEU A 268 3.98 -30.58 -9.90
N GLY A 269 3.92 -30.32 -8.59
CA GLY A 269 3.81 -31.37 -7.57
C GLY A 269 2.55 -32.22 -7.72
N PHE A 270 1.40 -31.59 -7.97
CA PHE A 270 0.15 -32.32 -8.24
C PHE A 270 0.17 -33.07 -9.57
N ALA A 271 0.93 -32.59 -10.57
CA ALA A 271 1.08 -33.28 -11.85
C ALA A 271 1.80 -34.64 -11.70
N LEU A 272 2.60 -34.83 -10.63
CA LEU A 272 3.21 -36.12 -10.30
C LEU A 272 2.19 -37.16 -9.80
N PHE A 273 0.95 -36.75 -9.49
CA PHE A 273 -0.14 -37.62 -9.03
C PHE A 273 -1.36 -37.54 -9.97
N PRO A 274 -1.32 -38.21 -11.14
CA PRO A 274 -2.35 -38.09 -12.19
C PRO A 274 -3.77 -38.39 -11.69
N ALA A 275 -3.92 -39.37 -10.80
CA ALA A 275 -5.21 -39.77 -10.23
C ALA A 275 -5.87 -38.65 -9.41
N PHE A 276 -5.09 -37.83 -8.70
CA PHE A 276 -5.58 -36.68 -7.96
C PHE A 276 -5.82 -35.48 -8.89
N ALA A 277 -4.89 -35.23 -9.81
CA ALA A 277 -4.94 -34.10 -10.71
C ALA A 277 -6.14 -34.14 -11.68
N SER A 278 -6.57 -35.33 -12.09
CA SER A 278 -7.74 -35.51 -12.96
C SER A 278 -9.09 -35.33 -12.24
N ARG A 279 -9.15 -35.58 -10.92
CA ARG A 279 -10.41 -35.59 -10.15
C ARG A 279 -10.67 -34.31 -9.36
N ARG A 280 -9.67 -33.45 -9.21
CA ARG A 280 -9.75 -32.25 -8.35
C ARG A 280 -9.33 -30.99 -9.12
N PRO A 281 -9.87 -29.81 -8.76
CA PRO A 281 -9.51 -28.56 -9.42
C PRO A 281 -8.15 -28.05 -8.93
N VAL A 282 -7.07 -28.68 -9.39
CA VAL A 282 -5.66 -28.37 -9.01
C VAL A 282 -5.36 -26.87 -9.11
N LYS A 283 -5.86 -26.22 -10.16
CA LYS A 283 -5.71 -24.77 -10.37
C LYS A 283 -6.26 -23.94 -9.21
N LYS A 284 -7.39 -24.35 -8.61
CA LYS A 284 -8.03 -23.61 -7.51
C LYS A 284 -7.28 -23.78 -6.19
N TYR A 285 -6.80 -24.99 -5.90
CA TYR A 285 -5.96 -25.22 -4.72
C TYR A 285 -4.62 -24.48 -4.82
N ALA A 286 -3.98 -24.51 -6.00
CA ALA A 286 -2.76 -23.76 -6.24
C ALA A 286 -2.98 -22.24 -6.12
N ALA A 287 -4.10 -21.72 -6.64
CA ALA A 287 -4.44 -20.30 -6.49
C ALA A 287 -4.73 -19.90 -5.04
N LEU A 288 -5.44 -20.74 -4.28
CA LEU A 288 -5.71 -20.48 -2.86
C LEU A 288 -4.42 -20.50 -2.02
N ALA A 289 -3.53 -21.47 -2.26
CA ALA A 289 -2.24 -21.53 -1.60
C ALA A 289 -1.33 -20.36 -2.00
N ALA A 290 -1.35 -19.95 -3.27
CA ALA A 290 -0.63 -18.77 -3.74
C ALA A 290 -1.16 -17.50 -3.06
N LEU A 291 -2.48 -17.35 -2.92
CA LEU A 291 -3.11 -16.22 -2.21
C LEU A 291 -2.70 -16.21 -0.73
N ALA A 292 -2.75 -17.36 -0.07
CA ALA A 292 -2.31 -17.51 1.32
C ALA A 292 -0.82 -17.18 1.48
N SER A 293 0.04 -17.62 0.57
CA SER A 293 1.48 -17.31 0.58
C SER A 293 1.76 -15.82 0.36
N ALA A 294 1.04 -15.17 -0.56
CA ALA A 294 1.16 -13.74 -0.81
C ALA A 294 0.69 -12.93 0.40
N GLY A 295 -0.39 -13.36 1.06
CA GLY A 295 -0.87 -12.76 2.30
C GLY A 295 0.14 -12.93 3.44
N GLY A 296 0.69 -14.14 3.61
CA GLY A 296 1.77 -14.41 4.57
C GLY A 296 3.00 -13.53 4.30
N TYR A 297 3.39 -13.39 3.03
CA TYR A 297 4.50 -12.52 2.64
C TYR A 297 4.19 -11.04 2.88
N LEU A 298 2.96 -10.57 2.68
CA LEU A 298 2.54 -9.22 3.03
C LEU A 298 2.76 -8.94 4.53
N PHE A 299 2.37 -9.86 5.41
CA PHE A 299 2.62 -9.71 6.85
C PHE A 299 4.11 -9.67 7.18
N ILE A 300 4.91 -10.58 6.61
CA ILE A 300 6.36 -10.62 6.83
C ILE A 300 7.07 -9.39 6.24
N SER A 301 6.53 -8.79 5.17
CA SER A 301 7.11 -7.59 4.55
C SER A 301 6.93 -6.31 5.38
N GLY A 302 6.18 -6.36 6.48
CA GLY A 302 5.83 -5.18 7.28
C GLY A 302 4.59 -4.43 6.78
N ALA A 303 3.85 -5.03 5.85
CA ALA A 303 2.66 -4.45 5.25
C ALA A 303 2.87 -3.00 4.75
N GLU A 304 4.01 -2.71 4.12
CA GLU A 304 4.21 -1.41 3.47
C GLU A 304 3.11 -1.11 2.45
N VAL A 305 2.77 0.16 2.29
CA VAL A 305 1.72 0.64 1.37
C VAL A 305 1.88 0.06 -0.06
N ALA A 306 3.11 0.02 -0.58
CA ALA A 306 3.41 -0.55 -1.89
C ALA A 306 3.16 -2.07 -1.98
N ALA A 307 3.44 -2.80 -0.90
CA ALA A 307 3.20 -4.22 -0.78
C ALA A 307 1.70 -4.52 -0.67
N GLN A 308 0.94 -3.70 0.09
CA GLN A 308 -0.51 -3.82 0.22
C GLN A 308 -1.22 -3.67 -1.12
N ARG A 309 -0.92 -2.62 -1.89
CA ARG A 309 -1.46 -2.44 -3.25
C ARG A 309 -1.20 -3.64 -4.15
N SER A 310 0.06 -4.08 -4.17
CA SER A 310 0.50 -5.21 -4.99
C SER A 310 -0.25 -6.48 -4.62
N PHE A 311 -0.43 -6.72 -3.32
CA PHE A 311 -1.23 -7.83 -2.81
C PHE A 311 -2.70 -7.71 -3.22
N ILE A 312 -3.33 -6.53 -3.12
CA ILE A 312 -4.73 -6.31 -3.55
C ILE A 312 -4.89 -6.64 -5.04
N MET A 313 -3.97 -6.16 -5.89
CA MET A 313 -3.97 -6.48 -7.32
C MET A 313 -3.88 -7.99 -7.56
N LEU A 314 -2.90 -8.63 -6.92
CA LEU A 314 -2.67 -10.08 -7.04
C LEU A 314 -3.84 -10.90 -6.49
N ALA A 315 -4.46 -10.45 -5.39
CA ALA A 315 -5.61 -11.10 -4.77
C ALA A 315 -6.83 -11.07 -5.70
N VAL A 316 -7.10 -9.94 -6.36
CA VAL A 316 -8.17 -9.85 -7.36
C VAL A 316 -7.89 -10.79 -8.53
N MET A 317 -6.65 -10.83 -9.04
CA MET A 317 -6.26 -11.72 -10.13
C MET A 317 -6.39 -13.21 -9.75
N LEU A 318 -5.89 -13.61 -8.58
CA LEU A 318 -5.99 -14.99 -8.09
C LEU A 318 -7.44 -15.38 -7.76
N THR A 319 -8.25 -14.43 -7.28
CA THR A 319 -9.68 -14.65 -7.07
C THR A 319 -10.40 -14.88 -8.39
N ALA A 320 -10.05 -14.15 -9.45
CA ALA A 320 -10.57 -14.41 -10.79
C ALA A 320 -10.24 -15.85 -11.26
N VAL A 321 -9.03 -16.35 -10.96
CA VAL A 321 -8.65 -17.75 -11.25
C VAL A 321 -9.54 -18.75 -10.48
N LEU A 322 -9.90 -18.47 -9.23
CA LEU A 322 -10.80 -19.33 -8.44
C LEU A 322 -12.20 -19.47 -9.06
N PHE A 323 -12.66 -18.40 -9.72
CA PHE A 323 -13.93 -18.36 -10.45
C PHE A 323 -13.81 -18.72 -11.93
N ASP A 324 -12.69 -19.30 -12.35
CA ASP A 324 -12.43 -19.71 -13.74
C ASP A 324 -12.57 -18.54 -14.74
N ARG A 325 -12.23 -17.32 -14.30
CA ARG A 325 -12.16 -16.09 -15.11
C ARG A 325 -10.71 -15.77 -15.46
N ALA A 326 -10.52 -15.07 -16.58
CA ALA A 326 -9.21 -14.57 -16.98
C ALA A 326 -8.63 -13.63 -15.91
N ALA A 327 -7.40 -13.91 -15.46
CA ALA A 327 -6.73 -13.15 -14.40
C ALA A 327 -6.26 -11.77 -14.86
N LEU A 328 -5.67 -11.69 -16.05
CA LEU A 328 -5.11 -10.46 -16.62
C LEU A 328 -6.13 -9.80 -17.56
N THR A 329 -6.97 -8.94 -17.01
CA THR A 329 -7.96 -8.18 -17.79
C THR A 329 -8.05 -6.73 -17.32
N MET A 330 -8.44 -5.81 -18.21
CA MET A 330 -8.74 -4.42 -17.84
C MET A 330 -9.81 -4.32 -16.76
N ARG A 331 -10.76 -5.26 -16.74
CA ARG A 331 -11.82 -5.31 -15.73
C ARG A 331 -11.25 -5.62 -14.35
N ASN A 332 -10.37 -6.60 -14.24
CA ASN A 332 -9.74 -6.93 -12.94
C ASN A 332 -8.85 -5.78 -12.46
N LEU A 333 -8.13 -5.12 -13.38
CA LEU A 333 -7.36 -3.92 -13.05
C LEU A 333 -8.26 -2.80 -12.49
N ALA A 334 -9.41 -2.55 -13.12
CA ALA A 334 -10.38 -1.57 -12.65
C ALA A 334 -10.95 -1.95 -11.27
N ILE A 335 -11.26 -3.23 -11.02
CA ILE A 335 -11.71 -3.71 -9.71
C ILE A 335 -10.63 -3.48 -8.64
N SER A 336 -9.37 -3.83 -8.92
CA SER A 336 -8.26 -3.57 -7.99
C SER A 336 -8.10 -2.09 -7.70
N ALA A 337 -8.18 -1.22 -8.71
CA ALA A 337 -8.11 0.22 -8.54
C ALA A 337 -9.24 0.75 -7.64
N ILE A 338 -10.48 0.30 -7.87
CA ILE A 338 -11.63 0.66 -7.03
C ILE A 338 -11.38 0.26 -5.57
N ILE A 339 -10.92 -0.97 -5.32
CA ILE A 339 -10.65 -1.44 -3.96
C ILE A 339 -9.57 -0.60 -3.28
N VAL A 340 -8.45 -0.34 -3.96
CA VAL A 340 -7.36 0.48 -3.39
C VAL A 340 -7.84 1.90 -3.08
N ILE A 341 -8.57 2.55 -4.00
CA ILE A 341 -9.08 3.91 -3.80
C ILE A 341 -10.09 3.98 -2.64
N LEU A 342 -10.90 2.94 -2.44
CA LEU A 342 -11.87 2.91 -1.33
C LEU A 342 -11.22 2.60 0.03
N VAL A 343 -10.13 1.83 0.05
CA VAL A 343 -9.43 1.45 1.29
C VAL A 343 -8.47 2.56 1.74
N SER A 344 -7.73 3.12 0.78
CA SER A 344 -6.67 4.11 0.97
C SER A 344 -6.73 5.23 -0.09
N PRO A 345 -7.77 6.09 -0.07
CA PRO A 345 -7.94 7.20 -1.01
C PRO A 345 -6.71 8.12 -1.17
N HIS A 346 -5.98 8.39 -0.08
CA HIS A 346 -4.79 9.25 -0.09
C HIS A 346 -3.71 8.80 -1.09
N GLU A 347 -3.66 7.50 -1.41
CA GLU A 347 -2.67 6.95 -2.33
C GLU A 347 -2.80 7.49 -3.76
N VAL A 348 -3.99 7.95 -4.15
CA VAL A 348 -4.24 8.52 -5.48
C VAL A 348 -3.35 9.73 -5.78
N VAL A 349 -3.02 10.49 -4.74
CA VAL A 349 -2.12 11.66 -4.83
C VAL A 349 -0.67 11.23 -5.01
N GLY A 350 -0.32 10.02 -4.56
CA GLY A 350 1.04 9.50 -4.59
C GLY A 350 1.49 9.05 -5.99
N PRO A 351 2.75 9.34 -6.39
CA PRO A 351 3.26 8.95 -7.70
C PRO A 351 3.30 7.42 -7.89
N SER A 352 3.50 6.65 -6.82
CA SER A 352 3.57 5.19 -6.89
C SER A 352 2.26 4.54 -7.34
N PHE A 353 1.11 5.07 -6.91
CA PHE A 353 -0.20 4.59 -7.36
C PHE A 353 -0.38 4.88 -8.85
N GLN A 354 -0.18 6.15 -9.23
CA GLN A 354 -0.37 6.62 -10.60
C GLN A 354 0.47 5.84 -11.60
N MET A 355 1.78 5.70 -11.33
CA MET A 355 2.71 4.99 -12.19
C MET A 355 2.38 3.48 -12.29
N SER A 356 2.06 2.83 -11.17
CA SER A 356 1.77 1.39 -11.15
C SER A 356 0.50 1.04 -11.94
N PHE A 357 -0.59 1.78 -11.72
CA PHE A 357 -1.84 1.53 -12.43
C PHE A 357 -1.75 1.94 -13.90
N ALA A 358 -1.08 3.06 -14.22
CA ALA A 358 -0.85 3.46 -15.62
C ALA A 358 0.00 2.44 -16.38
N ALA A 359 1.10 1.96 -15.80
CA ALA A 359 1.95 0.95 -16.42
C ALA A 359 1.20 -0.37 -16.64
N THR A 360 0.43 -0.82 -15.65
CA THR A 360 -0.36 -2.06 -15.78
C THR A 360 -1.48 -1.90 -16.80
N ALA A 361 -2.16 -0.75 -16.85
CA ALA A 361 -3.17 -0.46 -17.87
C ALA A 361 -2.56 -0.45 -19.27
N ALA A 362 -1.41 0.21 -19.45
CA ALA A 362 -0.69 0.24 -20.72
C ALA A 362 -0.28 -1.17 -21.16
N LEU A 363 0.26 -1.99 -20.26
CA LEU A 363 0.66 -3.37 -20.56
C LEU A 363 -0.52 -4.25 -20.96
N VAL A 364 -1.60 -4.26 -20.17
CA VAL A 364 -2.80 -5.06 -20.45
C VAL A 364 -3.49 -4.58 -21.72
N GLY A 365 -3.51 -3.27 -21.97
CA GLY A 365 -4.09 -2.68 -23.17
C GLY A 365 -3.29 -3.00 -24.43
N ALA A 366 -1.97 -2.86 -24.38
CA ALA A 366 -1.08 -3.21 -25.47
C ALA A 366 -1.14 -4.71 -25.79
N TYR A 367 -1.20 -5.56 -24.76
CA TYR A 367 -1.36 -7.00 -24.94
C TYR A 367 -2.69 -7.35 -25.62
N GLY A 368 -3.81 -6.78 -25.16
CA GLY A 368 -5.12 -7.02 -25.78
C GLY A 368 -5.17 -6.57 -27.25
N TRP A 369 -4.61 -5.39 -27.54
CA TRP A 369 -4.50 -4.88 -28.90
C TRP A 369 -3.61 -5.75 -29.80
N TRP A 370 -2.51 -6.29 -29.25
CA TRP A 370 -1.64 -7.23 -29.98
C TRP A 370 -2.39 -8.53 -30.27
N SER A 371 -3.07 -9.13 -29.29
CA SER A 371 -3.77 -10.40 -29.47
C SER A 371 -4.88 -10.30 -30.52
N GLU A 372 -5.67 -9.22 -30.51
CA GLU A 372 -6.72 -8.98 -31.51
C GLU A 372 -6.14 -8.93 -32.93
N ARG A 373 -4.97 -8.30 -33.10
CA ARG A 373 -4.28 -8.24 -34.41
C ARG A 373 -3.74 -9.57 -34.89
N GLN A 374 -3.31 -10.45 -33.99
CA GLN A 374 -2.86 -11.79 -34.35
C GLN A 374 -4.02 -12.68 -34.76
N ASP A 375 -5.13 -12.60 -34.03
CA ASP A 375 -6.35 -13.33 -34.37
C ASP A 375 -6.89 -12.89 -35.74
N ASP A 376 -6.93 -11.59 -36.01
CA ASP A 376 -7.31 -11.07 -37.32
C ASP A 376 -6.42 -11.62 -38.44
N ARG A 377 -5.10 -11.69 -38.24
CA ARG A 377 -4.12 -12.21 -39.21
C ARG A 377 -4.23 -13.72 -39.45
N SER A 378 -4.74 -14.47 -38.48
CA SER A 378 -4.89 -15.94 -38.57
C SER A 378 -6.17 -16.38 -39.28
N GLN A 379 -7.14 -15.48 -39.50
CA GLN A 379 -8.36 -15.80 -40.24
C GLN A 379 -8.08 -15.94 -41.75
N PRO A 380 -8.46 -17.07 -42.39
CA PRO A 380 -8.31 -17.26 -43.82
C PRO A 380 -9.07 -16.17 -44.60
N ALA A 381 -8.45 -15.66 -45.68
CA ALA A 381 -8.92 -14.48 -46.42
C ALA A 381 -10.39 -14.55 -46.90
N VAL A 382 -10.94 -15.75 -47.07
CA VAL A 382 -12.34 -16.00 -47.48
C VAL A 382 -13.34 -15.57 -46.41
N GLN A 383 -12.99 -15.61 -45.12
CA GLN A 383 -13.89 -15.23 -44.03
C GLN A 383 -13.96 -13.70 -43.81
N ARG A 384 -12.87 -12.99 -44.13
CA ARG A 384 -12.81 -11.51 -44.03
C ARG A 384 -13.75 -10.82 -45.02
N SER A 385 -13.93 -11.37 -46.23
CA SER A 385 -14.81 -10.77 -47.24
C SER A 385 -16.30 -10.99 -46.93
N LEU A 386 -16.66 -12.12 -46.32
CA LEU A 386 -18.05 -12.43 -45.95
C LEU A 386 -18.58 -11.56 -44.81
N VAL A 387 -17.74 -11.26 -43.81
CA VAL A 387 -18.12 -10.35 -42.70
C VAL A 387 -18.25 -8.91 -43.18
N SER A 388 -17.37 -8.46 -44.08
CA SER A 388 -17.47 -7.13 -44.70
C SER A 388 -18.69 -6.97 -45.63
N ALA A 389 -19.12 -8.05 -46.30
CA ALA A 389 -20.30 -8.02 -47.17
C ALA A 389 -21.62 -8.08 -46.38
N ALA A 390 -21.63 -8.75 -45.22
CA ALA A 390 -22.81 -8.83 -44.35
C ALA A 390 -23.08 -7.54 -43.57
N GLY A 391 -22.05 -6.74 -43.24
CA GLY A 391 -22.20 -5.46 -42.52
C GLY A 391 -22.81 -4.32 -43.35
N HIS A 392 -22.94 -4.47 -44.67
CA HIS A 392 -23.54 -3.47 -45.56
C HIS A 392 -25.00 -3.75 -45.95
N ARG A 393 -25.57 -4.85 -45.45
CA ARG A 393 -27.00 -5.18 -45.59
C ARG A 393 -27.54 -5.63 -44.25
N LEU A 394 -27.88 -4.68 -43.38
CA LEU A 394 -28.96 -4.74 -42.38
C LEU A 394 -29.10 -3.40 -41.67
#